data_AF-K5B9T8-F1
#
_entry.id   AF-K5B9T8-F1
#
_cell.length_a   1.000
_cell.length_b   1.000
_cell.length_c   1.000
_cell.angle_alpha   90.00
_cell.angle_beta   90.00
_cell.angle_gamma   90.00
#
_symmetry.space_group_name_H-M   'P 1'
#
loop_
_entity.id
_entity.type
_entity.pdbx_description
1 polymer ?
#
loop_
_entity_poly.entity_id
_entity_poly.type
_entity_poly.pdbx_seq_one_letter_code
_entity_poly.pdbx_strand_id
1 'polypeptide(L)' 'MTDLKKLRPDHLDEWVIRLGNISIAPTYDLDQLKNEPTVRGQFVRDVLNSDSLTEEQRGRVLRAGLRALDDRIDELEIL' A
#
# COMPACT_ATOMS: atom_id res chain seq x y z
N MET A 1 -14.78 -15.39 -9.52
CA MET A 1 -15.10 -14.41 -8.47
C MET A 1 -16.02 -15.10 -7.48
N THR A 2 -15.59 -15.32 -6.23
CA THR A 2 -16.40 -16.03 -5.22
C THR A 2 -17.50 -15.11 -4.68
N ASP A 3 -18.72 -15.61 -4.60
CA ASP A 3 -19.84 -14.88 -4.00
C ASP A 3 -19.72 -14.90 -2.46
N LEU A 4 -19.28 -13.78 -1.90
CA LEU A 4 -19.06 -13.62 -0.46
C LEU A 4 -20.33 -13.84 0.37
N LYS A 5 -21.53 -13.63 -0.22
CA LYS A 5 -22.80 -13.86 0.47
C LYS A 5 -23.02 -15.31 0.87
N LYS A 6 -22.40 -16.25 0.13
CA LYS A 6 -22.50 -17.70 0.39
C LYS A 6 -21.59 -18.17 1.52
N LEU A 7 -20.71 -17.30 2.03
CA LEU A 7 -19.79 -17.62 3.13
C LEU A 7 -20.26 -17.08 4.49
N ARG A 8 -21.44 -16.45 4.55
CA ARG A 8 -22.00 -15.93 5.80
C ARG A 8 -22.49 -17.08 6.69
N PRO A 9 -21.95 -17.26 7.91
CA PRO A 9 -22.51 -18.18 8.90
C PRO A 9 -23.94 -17.79 9.31
N ASP A 10 -24.78 -18.78 9.63
CA ASP A 10 -26.21 -18.58 9.90
C ASP A 10 -26.51 -17.71 11.14
N HIS A 11 -25.53 -17.49 12.01
CA HIS A 11 -25.66 -16.71 13.25
C HIS A 11 -25.28 -15.23 13.10
N LEU A 12 -24.92 -14.78 11.89
CA LEU A 12 -24.61 -13.37 11.61
C LEU A 12 -25.74 -12.74 10.79
N ASP A 13 -26.36 -11.70 11.34
CA ASP A 13 -27.46 -11.00 10.67
C ASP A 13 -27.00 -10.33 9.37
N GLU A 14 -25.81 -9.71 9.36
CA GLU A 14 -25.28 -9.00 8.19
C GLU A 14 -23.73 -8.93 8.16
N TRP A 15 -23.16 -8.80 6.96
CA TRP A 15 -21.76 -8.42 6.75
C TRP A 15 -21.71 -6.94 6.35
N VAL A 16 -21.04 -6.11 7.16
CA VAL A 16 -20.76 -4.73 6.78
C VAL A 16 -19.38 -4.66 6.16
N ILE A 17 -19.31 -4.50 4.85
CA ILE A 17 -18.05 -4.25 4.15
C ILE A 17 -17.66 -2.80 4.41
N ARG A 18 -16.68 -2.57 5.29
CA ARG A 18 -16.02 -1.27 5.41
C ARG A 18 -14.85 -1.21 4.44
N LEU A 19 -15.11 -0.62 3.27
CA LEU A 19 -14.01 -0.10 2.48
C LEU A 19 -13.54 1.17 3.18
N GLY A 20 -12.38 1.11 3.84
CA GLY A 20 -11.69 2.32 4.32
C GLY A 20 -11.35 3.24 3.15
N ASN A 21 -10.68 4.37 3.41
CA ASN A 21 -10.29 5.30 2.34
C ASN A 21 -9.52 4.56 1.22
N ILE A 22 -10.22 4.34 0.11
CA ILE A 22 -9.65 3.84 -1.13
C ILE A 22 -8.99 5.04 -1.79
N SER A 23 -7.82 5.43 -1.29
CA SER A 23 -6.94 6.28 -2.06
C SER A 23 -6.45 5.45 -3.25
N ILE A 24 -6.73 5.93 -4.47
CA ILE A 24 -5.90 5.55 -5.61
C ILE A 24 -4.50 5.93 -5.18
N ALA A 25 -3.64 4.91 -4.94
CA ALA A 25 -2.28 5.17 -4.49
C ALA A 25 -1.71 6.24 -5.42
N PRO A 26 -1.19 7.37 -4.90
CA PRO A 26 -0.65 8.40 -5.75
C PRO A 26 0.36 7.74 -6.67
N THR A 27 0.24 7.99 -7.98
CA THR A 27 1.24 7.54 -8.94
C THR A 27 2.52 8.29 -8.59
N TYR A 28 3.40 7.63 -7.86
CA TYR A 28 4.68 8.20 -7.45
C TYR A 28 5.59 8.30 -8.67
N ASP A 29 6.13 9.48 -8.92
CA ASP A 29 7.24 9.66 -9.85
C ASP A 29 8.52 9.15 -9.18
N LEU A 30 8.83 7.87 -9.38
CA LEU A 30 10.00 7.23 -8.77
C LEU A 30 11.33 7.86 -9.25
N ASP A 31 11.36 8.40 -10.47
CA ASP A 31 12.54 9.05 -11.04
C ASP A 31 12.79 10.41 -10.37
N GLN A 32 11.74 11.12 -10.00
CA GLN A 32 11.86 12.30 -9.15
C GLN A 32 12.28 11.90 -7.73
N LEU A 33 11.56 10.95 -7.11
CA LEU A 33 11.77 10.57 -5.71
C LEU A 33 13.18 10.05 -5.43
N LYS A 34 13.74 9.22 -6.32
CA LYS A 34 15.10 8.67 -6.13
C LYS A 34 16.19 9.73 -6.08
N ASN A 35 15.93 10.93 -6.59
CA ASN A 35 16.89 12.05 -6.61
C ASN A 35 16.73 12.98 -5.39
N GLU A 36 15.70 12.78 -4.57
CA GLU A 36 15.50 13.58 -3.36
C GLU A 36 16.51 13.18 -2.27
N PRO A 37 17.13 14.16 -1.56
CA PRO A 37 17.98 13.90 -0.41
C PRO A 37 17.12 13.69 0.86
N THR A 38 16.11 12.82 0.77
CA THR A 38 15.13 12.54 1.83
C THR A 38 15.13 11.04 2.20
N VAL A 39 14.51 10.69 3.33
CA VAL A 39 14.30 9.27 3.72
C VAL A 39 13.50 8.53 2.66
N ARG A 40 12.47 9.18 2.10
CA ARG A 40 11.67 8.66 1.00
C ARG A 40 12.52 8.39 -0.25
N GLY A 41 13.39 9.32 -0.63
CA GLY A 41 14.31 9.12 -1.73
C GLY A 41 15.31 7.99 -1.49
N GLN A 42 15.84 7.87 -0.27
CA GLN A 42 16.73 6.76 0.11
C GLN A 42 16.01 5.40 0.02
N PHE A 43 14.81 5.31 0.56
CA PHE A 43 13.98 4.11 0.47
C PHE A 43 13.77 3.66 -0.98
N VAL A 44 13.45 4.58 -1.90
CA VAL A 44 13.29 4.25 -3.33
C VAL A 44 14.60 3.72 -3.92
N ARG A 45 15.74 4.37 -3.64
CA ARG A 45 17.06 3.90 -4.11
C ARG A 45 17.37 2.50 -3.61
N ASP A 46 17.13 2.22 -2.33
CA ASP A 46 17.43 0.92 -1.72
C ASP A 46 16.57 -0.20 -2.33
N VAL A 47 15.28 0.06 -2.53
CA VAL A 47 14.34 -0.93 -3.08
C VAL A 47 14.59 -1.19 -4.56
N LEU A 48 14.94 -0.17 -5.35
CA LEU A 48 15.26 -0.31 -6.78
C LEU A 48 16.58 -1.07 -7.00
N ASN A 49 17.57 -0.87 -6.14
CA ASN A 49 18.87 -1.54 -6.22
C ASN A 49 18.92 -2.90 -5.52
N SER A 50 17.79 -3.38 -4.99
CA SER A 50 17.73 -4.65 -4.28
C SER A 50 17.64 -5.83 -5.24
N ASP A 51 18.67 -6.69 -5.23
CA ASP A 51 18.72 -7.95 -5.96
C ASP A 51 17.89 -9.07 -5.30
N SER A 52 17.42 -8.84 -4.07
CA SER A 52 16.67 -9.82 -3.30
C SER A 52 15.16 -9.82 -3.59
N LEU A 53 14.69 -8.86 -4.38
CA LEU A 53 13.27 -8.66 -4.68
C LEU A 53 12.98 -8.99 -6.14
N THR A 54 11.93 -9.79 -6.37
CA THR A 54 11.32 -9.87 -7.70
C THR A 54 10.65 -8.55 -8.07
N GLU A 55 10.40 -8.31 -9.36
CA GLU A 55 9.71 -7.09 -9.82
C GLU A 55 8.33 -6.91 -9.17
N GLU A 56 7.60 -8.01 -8.97
CA GLU A 56 6.30 -7.96 -8.30
C GLU A 56 6.45 -7.55 -6.83
N GLN A 57 7.40 -8.15 -6.11
CA GLN A 57 7.69 -7.80 -4.72
C GLN A 57 8.16 -6.35 -4.59
N ARG A 58 9.04 -5.91 -5.49
CA ARG A 58 9.54 -4.54 -5.57
C ARG A 58 8.40 -3.54 -5.72
N GLY A 59 7.45 -3.79 -6.63
CA GLY A 59 6.27 -2.95 -6.80
C GLY A 59 5.40 -2.90 -5.54
N ARG A 60 5.22 -4.01 -4.82
CA ARG A 60 4.46 -4.05 -3.56
C ARG A 60 5.18 -3.27 -2.46
N VAL A 61 6.48 -3.46 -2.30
CA VAL A 61 7.31 -2.78 -1.30
C VAL A 61 7.31 -1.27 -1.56
N LEU A 62 7.51 -0.82 -2.80
CA LEU A 62 7.46 0.59 -3.16
C LEU A 62 6.11 1.23 -2.79
N ARG A 63 4.99 0.60 -3.17
CA ARG A 63 3.65 1.14 -2.85
C ARG A 63 3.42 1.21 -1.35
N ALA A 64 3.73 0.16 -0.61
CA ALA A 64 3.50 0.10 0.83
C ALA A 64 4.40 1.06 1.61
N GLY A 65 5.71 1.07 1.30
CA GLY A 65 6.68 1.92 1.99
C GLY A 65 6.47 3.40 1.67
N LEU A 66 6.21 3.77 0.42
CA LEU A 66 5.91 5.16 0.08
C LEU A 66 4.61 5.64 0.72
N ARG A 67 3.59 4.76 0.81
CA ARG A 67 2.37 5.05 1.56
C ARG A 67 2.65 5.29 3.04
N ALA A 68 3.48 4.47 3.67
CA ALA A 68 3.82 4.61 5.09
C ALA A 68 4.67 5.86 5.39
N LEU A 69 5.40 6.37 4.39
CA LEU A 69 6.24 7.57 4.48
C LEU A 69 5.54 8.85 3.97
N ASP A 70 4.28 8.76 3.51
CA ASP A 70 3.52 9.93 3.08
C ASP A 70 2.83 10.55 4.30
N ASP A 71 3.42 11.63 4.83
CA ASP A 71 2.89 12.40 5.98
C ASP A 71 1.49 12.98 5.74
N ARG A 72 0.98 12.93 4.50
CA ARG A 72 -0.39 13.34 4.13
C ARG A 72 -1.43 12.25 4.36
N ILE A 73 -1.01 11.05 4.69
CA ILE A 73 -1.90 9.97 5.12
C ILE A 73 -1.98 10.11 6.63
N ASP A 74 -2.81 11.06 7.06
CA ASP A 74 -3.25 11.15 8.45
C ASP A 74 -3.68 9.74 8.90
N GLU A 75 -3.00 9.29 9.94
CA GLU A 75 -3.30 8.15 10.81
C GLU A 75 -3.69 6.85 10.07
N LEU A 76 -2.82 5.85 10.20
CA LEU A 76 -3.29 4.47 10.31
C LEU A 76 -4.31 4.43 11.46
N GLU A 77 -5.58 4.68 11.15
CA GLU A 77 -6.70 4.46 12.03
C GLU A 77 -6.72 2.95 12.29
N ILE A 78 -6.09 2.55 13.40
CA ILE A 78 -6.22 1.21 13.95
C ILE A 78 -7.64 1.13 14.48
N LEU A 79 -8.55 0.63 13.65
CA LEU A 79 -9.91 0.20 14.01
C LEU A 79 -9.96 -1.32 14.14
#